data_AF-A0A8B1NP40-F1
#
_entry.id   AF-A0A8B1NP40-F1
#
_cell.length_a   1.000
_cell.length_b   1.000
_cell.length_c   1.000
_cell.angle_alpha   90.00
_cell.angle_beta   90.00
_cell.angle_gamma   90.00
#
_symmetry.space_group_name_H-M   'P 1'
#
loop_
_entity.id
_entity.type
_entity.pdbx_description
1 polymer ?
#
loop_
_entity_poly.entity_id
_entity_poly.type
_entity_poly.pdbx_seq_one_letter_code
_entity_poly.pdbx_strand_id
1 'polypeptide(L)'
;MDRALNEIEGFLLWEAEKDRARIRAQAFCAGLPWLTDSQRREVELHYCRDQRDATWAYLERIAVRSATLRTEYEGVYRALRRRLITAFLSGTVAVAALVIVAVAGMAVR
;
A
#
# COMPACT_ATOMS: atom_id res chain seq x y z
N MET A 1 -11.43 -11.85 -5.83
CA MET A 1 -10.42 -11.78 -6.90
C MET A 1 -9.15 -11.10 -6.37
N ASP A 2 -9.27 -9.86 -5.87
CA ASP A 2 -8.13 -9.00 -5.50
C ASP A 2 -7.22 -9.57 -4.40
N ARG A 3 -7.76 -10.29 -3.41
CA ARG A 3 -6.94 -10.93 -2.37
C ARG A 3 -6.00 -12.00 -2.94
N ALA A 4 -6.49 -12.87 -3.82
CA ALA A 4 -5.69 -13.94 -4.41
C ALA A 4 -4.60 -13.37 -5.32
N LEU A 5 -4.90 -12.29 -6.05
CA LEU A 5 -3.91 -11.58 -6.86
C LEU A 5 -2.80 -10.98 -5.98
N ASN A 6 -3.16 -10.32 -4.88
CA ASN A 6 -2.18 -9.75 -3.95
C ASN A 6 -1.31 -10.83 -3.28
N GLU A 7 -1.86 -11.99 -2.96
CA GLU A 7 -1.11 -13.13 -2.41
C GLU A 7 -0.10 -13.67 -3.42
N ILE A 8 -0.51 -13.80 -4.69
CA ILE A 8 0.39 -14.22 -5.77
C ILE A 8 1.49 -13.18 -6.02
N GLU A 9 1.13 -11.89 -6.07
CA GLU A 9 2.11 -10.82 -6.24
C GLU A 9 3.13 -10.79 -5.09
N GLY A 10 2.67 -10.95 -3.85
CA GLY A 10 3.54 -11.06 -2.68
C GLY A 10 4.49 -12.25 -2.76
N PHE A 11 4.00 -13.41 -3.21
CA PHE A 11 4.83 -14.59 -3.44
C PHE A 11 5.88 -14.35 -4.54
N LEU A 12 5.50 -13.75 -5.66
CA LEU A 12 6.41 -13.46 -6.77
C LEU A 12 7.49 -12.45 -6.36
N LEU A 13 7.13 -11.41 -5.62
CA LEU A 13 8.08 -10.44 -5.07
C LEU A 13 9.07 -11.11 -4.12
N TRP A 14 8.59 -12.01 -3.27
CA TRP A 14 9.43 -12.76 -2.34
C TRP A 14 10.42 -13.68 -3.06
N GLU A 15 9.96 -14.42 -4.06
CA GLU A 15 10.84 -15.32 -4.81
C GLU A 15 11.90 -14.55 -5.60
N ALA A 16 11.51 -13.42 -6.21
CA ALA A 16 12.46 -12.53 -6.86
C ALA A 16 13.50 -11.96 -5.89
N GLU A 17 13.12 -11.64 -4.65
CA GLU A 17 14.07 -11.11 -3.66
C GLU A 17 15.04 -12.18 -3.16
N LYS A 18 14.60 -13.44 -3.04
CA LYS A 18 15.49 -14.58 -2.73
C LYS A 18 16.55 -14.78 -3.82
N ASP A 19 16.15 -14.75 -5.08
CA ASP A 19 17.08 -14.89 -6.20
C ASP A 19 18.10 -13.75 -6.24
N ARG A 20 17.63 -12.51 -6.02
CA ARG A 20 18.51 -11.34 -5.90
C ARG A 20 19.48 -11.46 -4.74
N ALA A 21 19.03 -11.91 -3.57
CA ALA A 21 19.90 -12.09 -2.41
C ALA A 21 20.99 -13.13 -2.71
N ARG A 22 20.65 -14.22 -3.39
CA ARG A 22 21.61 -15.25 -3.82
C ARG A 22 22.63 -14.72 -4.81
N ILE A 23 22.19 -13.99 -5.84
CA ILE A 23 23.10 -13.38 -6.83
C ILE A 23 24.06 -12.40 -6.15
N ARG A 24 23.55 -11.56 -5.23
CA ARG A 24 24.39 -10.62 -4.46
C ARG A 24 25.39 -11.35 -3.57
N ALA A 25 24.98 -12.43 -2.92
CA ALA A 25 25.86 -13.25 -2.09
C ALA A 25 27.00 -13.86 -2.92
N GLN A 26 26.68 -14.43 -4.09
CA GLN A 26 27.67 -14.99 -5.01
C GLN A 26 28.65 -13.93 -5.52
N ALA A 27 28.13 -12.76 -5.93
CA ALA A 27 28.96 -11.64 -6.37
C ALA A 27 29.87 -11.12 -5.24
N PHE A 28 29.35 -11.04 -4.01
CA PHE A 28 30.14 -10.66 -2.84
C PHE A 28 31.28 -11.66 -2.58
N CYS A 29 30.97 -12.95 -2.59
CA CYS A 29 31.98 -13.99 -2.41
C CYS A 29 32.99 -14.07 -3.57
N ALA A 30 32.58 -13.74 -4.81
CA ALA A 30 33.50 -13.69 -5.95
C ALA A 30 34.63 -12.66 -5.75
N GLY A 31 34.38 -11.60 -4.97
CA GLY A 31 35.40 -10.63 -4.56
C GLY A 31 36.38 -11.13 -3.50
N LEU A 32 36.19 -12.35 -2.96
CA LEU A 32 36.98 -12.93 -1.88
C LEU A 32 37.64 -14.24 -2.37
N PRO A 33 38.69 -14.16 -3.20
CA PRO A 33 39.31 -15.34 -3.83
C PRO A 33 40.03 -16.27 -2.85
N TRP A 34 40.34 -15.80 -1.64
CA TRP A 34 41.00 -16.60 -0.59
C TRP A 34 40.04 -17.53 0.16
N LEU A 35 38.72 -17.43 -0.07
CA LEU A 35 37.73 -18.31 0.56
C LEU A 35 37.68 -19.67 -0.13
N THR A 36 37.74 -20.74 0.67
CA THR A 36 37.45 -22.09 0.20
C THR A 36 35.96 -22.25 -0.13
N ASP A 37 35.59 -23.29 -0.88
CA ASP A 37 34.18 -23.55 -1.24
C ASP A 37 33.27 -23.81 -0.03
N SER A 38 33.81 -24.33 1.08
CA SER A 38 33.05 -24.46 2.32
C SER A 38 32.79 -23.11 2.96
N GLN A 39 33.82 -22.27 3.08
CA GLN A 39 33.69 -20.92 3.66
C GLN A 39 32.80 -20.01 2.80
N ARG A 40 32.89 -20.13 1.47
CA ARG A 40 32.05 -19.43 0.50
C ARG A 40 30.57 -19.73 0.73
N ARG A 41 30.21 -21.01 0.80
CA ARG A 41 28.81 -21.44 1.04
C ARG A 41 28.28 -20.96 2.39
N GLU A 42 29.11 -20.99 3.43
CA GLU A 42 28.74 -20.50 4.75
C GLU A 42 28.46 -18.98 4.73
N VAL A 43 29.35 -18.19 4.12
CA VAL A 43 29.14 -16.74 3.94
C VAL A 43 27.90 -16.45 3.11
N GLU A 44 27.66 -17.19 2.01
CA GLU A 44 26.46 -17.01 1.19
C GLU A 44 25.17 -17.26 1.97
N LEU A 45 25.14 -18.30 2.82
CA LEU A 45 23.99 -18.62 3.67
C LEU A 45 23.74 -17.53 4.72
N HIS A 46 24.80 -17.06 5.39
CA HIS A 46 24.71 -15.98 6.38
C HIS A 46 24.26 -14.66 5.74
N TYR A 47 24.82 -14.31 4.58
CA TYR A 47 24.44 -13.13 3.82
C TYR A 47 22.96 -13.18 3.43
N CYS A 48 22.48 -14.31 2.90
CA CYS A 48 21.09 -14.46 2.52
C CYS A 48 20.15 -14.35 3.73
N ARG A 49 20.54 -14.87 4.90
CA ARG A 49 19.76 -14.75 6.14
C ARG A 49 19.70 -13.29 6.61
N ASP A 50 20.84 -12.60 6.64
CA ASP A 50 20.90 -11.19 7.06
C ASP A 50 20.09 -10.28 6.12
N GLN A 51 20.24 -10.46 4.81
CA GLN A 51 19.50 -9.71 3.80
C GLN A 51 17.98 -9.93 3.93
N ARG A 52 17.57 -11.14 4.29
CA ARG A 52 16.17 -11.49 4.52
C ARG A 52 15.62 -10.75 5.74
N ASP A 53 16.36 -10.79 6.84
CA ASP A 53 15.94 -10.18 8.10
C ASP A 53 15.91 -8.63 7.97
N ALA A 54 16.87 -8.05 7.25
CA ALA A 54 16.89 -6.63 6.91
C ALA A 54 15.70 -6.21 6.02
N THR A 55 15.39 -7.01 4.99
CA THR A 55 14.23 -6.79 4.12
C THR A 55 12.92 -6.80 4.91
N TRP A 56 12.75 -7.79 5.80
CA TRP A 56 11.56 -7.87 6.66
C TRP A 56 11.40 -6.65 7.55
N ALA A 57 12.47 -6.22 8.22
CA ALA A 57 12.43 -5.03 9.07
C ALA A 57 12.09 -3.75 8.27
N TYR A 58 12.54 -3.65 7.03
CA TYR A 58 12.21 -2.52 6.16
C TYR A 58 10.75 -2.55 5.69
N LEU A 59 10.26 -3.73 5.28
CA LEU A 59 8.86 -3.91 4.89
C LEU A 59 7.90 -3.61 6.04
N GLU A 60 8.22 -4.05 7.26
CA GLU A 60 7.42 -3.73 8.45
C GLU A 60 7.37 -2.21 8.70
N ARG A 61 8.51 -1.53 8.61
CA ARG A 61 8.54 -0.06 8.73
C ARG A 61 7.72 0.65 7.67
N ILE A 62 7.78 0.19 6.41
CA ILE A 62 6.95 0.76 5.33
C ILE A 62 5.47 0.47 5.59
N ALA A 63 5.12 -0.75 5.99
CA ALA A 63 3.75 -1.15 6.27
C ALA A 63 3.15 -0.27 7.38
N VAL A 64 3.88 -0.06 8.47
CA VAL A 64 3.48 0.85 9.55
C VAL A 64 3.34 2.28 9.03
N ARG A 65 4.35 2.80 8.32
CA ARG A 65 4.33 4.19 7.83
C ARG A 65 3.20 4.45 6.83
N SER A 66 2.96 3.51 5.91
CA SER A 66 1.89 3.58 4.92
C SER A 66 0.51 3.50 5.58
N ALA A 67 0.34 2.67 6.61
CA ALA A 67 -0.87 2.63 7.41
C ALA A 67 -1.10 3.97 8.12
N THR A 68 -0.07 4.55 8.75
CA THR A 68 -0.16 5.87 9.38
C THR A 68 -0.57 6.94 8.38
N LEU A 69 0.11 7.03 7.22
CA LEU A 69 -0.25 7.97 6.16
C LEU A 69 -1.69 7.76 5.70
N ARG A 70 -2.09 6.52 5.45
CA ARG A 70 -3.46 6.20 5.05
C ARG A 70 -4.48 6.66 6.08
N THR A 71 -4.22 6.48 7.37
CA THR A 71 -5.12 6.98 8.42
C THR A 71 -5.23 8.50 8.46
N GLU A 72 -4.12 9.21 8.25
CA GLU A 72 -4.09 10.69 8.18
C GLU A 72 -4.93 11.20 7.00
N TYR A 73 -4.74 10.62 5.81
CA TYR A 73 -5.45 11.03 4.59
C TYR A 73 -6.93 10.61 4.61
N GLU A 74 -7.26 9.43 5.13
CA GLU A 74 -8.65 9.00 5.25
C GLU A 74 -9.46 9.91 6.18
N GLY A 75 -8.85 10.46 7.22
CA GLY A 75 -9.49 11.45 8.10
C GLY A 75 -9.93 12.70 7.33
N VAL A 76 -9.01 13.28 6.56
CA VAL A 76 -9.27 14.46 5.72
C VAL A 76 -10.31 14.15 4.64
N TYR A 77 -10.19 13.01 3.96
CA TYR A 77 -11.11 12.61 2.91
C TYR A 77 -12.53 12.38 3.45
N ARG A 78 -12.68 11.74 4.62
CA ARG A 78 -14.00 11.56 5.26
C ARG A 78 -14.64 12.88 5.66
N ALA A 79 -13.85 13.87 6.07
CA ALA A 79 -14.36 15.20 6.40
C ALA A 79 -14.83 15.94 5.14
N LEU A 80 -14.02 15.91 4.07
CA LEU A 80 -14.37 16.54 2.79
C LEU A 80 -15.58 15.87 2.15
N ARG A 81 -15.62 14.53 2.13
CA ARG A 81 -16.76 13.75 1.63
C ARG A 81 -18.03 14.09 2.39
N ARG A 82 -17.98 14.20 3.72
CA ARG A 82 -19.13 14.61 4.54
C ARG A 82 -19.62 16.00 4.13
N ARG A 83 -18.71 16.99 4.02
CA ARG A 83 -19.07 18.35 3.60
C ARG A 83 -19.72 18.39 2.22
N LEU A 84 -19.18 17.67 1.25
CA LEU A 84 -19.73 17.59 -0.10
C LEU A 84 -21.12 16.93 -0.12
N ILE A 85 -21.29 15.81 0.60
CA ILE A 85 -22.59 15.14 0.71
C ILE A 85 -23.61 16.07 1.38
N THR A 86 -23.23 16.75 2.47
CA THR A 86 -24.15 17.67 3.15
C THR A 86 -24.54 18.85 2.28
N ALA A 87 -23.60 19.42 1.52
CA ALA A 87 -23.86 20.53 0.61
C ALA A 87 -24.74 20.10 -0.59
N PHE A 88 -24.51 18.90 -1.12
CA PHE A 88 -25.31 18.34 -2.19
C PHE A 88 -26.74 18.06 -1.73
N LEU A 89 -26.91 17.44 -0.55
CA LEU A 89 -28.22 17.17 0.04
C LEU A 89 -28.96 18.47 0.36
N SER A 90 -28.31 19.47 0.96
CA SER A 90 -28.95 20.75 1.25
C SER A 90 -29.37 21.49 -0.01
N GLY A 91 -28.52 21.50 -1.04
CA GLY A 91 -28.86 22.06 -2.36
C GLY A 91 -30.06 21.35 -3.00
N THR A 92 -30.08 20.01 -2.95
CA THR A 92 -31.19 19.22 -3.49
C THR A 92 -32.51 19.52 -2.76
N VAL A 93 -32.48 19.60 -1.43
CA VAL A 93 -33.66 19.96 -0.62
C VAL A 93 -34.14 21.38 -0.94
N ALA A 94 -33.22 22.34 -1.07
CA ALA A 94 -33.56 23.71 -1.41
C ALA A 94 -34.22 23.81 -2.80
N VAL A 95 -33.67 23.13 -3.81
CA VAL A 95 -34.25 23.07 -5.15
C VAL A 95 -35.62 22.39 -5.13
N ALA A 96 -35.76 21.26 -4.44
CA ALA A 96 -37.04 20.57 -4.32
C ALA A 96 -38.10 21.46 -3.65
N ALA A 97 -37.75 22.18 -2.58
CA ALA A 97 -38.64 23.12 -1.91
C ALA A 97 -39.09 24.26 -2.85
N LEU A 98 -38.16 24.84 -3.62
CA LEU A 98 -38.48 25.88 -4.61
C LEU A 98 -39.43 25.35 -5.70
N VAL A 99 -39.21 24.13 -6.19
CA VAL A 99 -40.10 23.49 -7.17
C VAL A 99 -41.49 23.27 -6.58
N ILE A 100 -41.60 22.77 -5.34
CA ILE A 100 -42.89 22.56 -4.66
C ILE A 100 -43.64 23.89 -4.52
N VAL A 101 -42.95 24.94 -4.07
CA VAL A 101 -43.55 26.29 -3.92
C VAL A 101 -43.99 26.85 -5.28
N ALA A 102 -43.20 26.67 -6.33
CA ALA A 102 -43.56 27.12 -7.67
C ALA A 102 -44.80 26.38 -8.21
N VAL A 103 -44.86 25.06 -8.04
CA VAL A 103 -46.01 24.24 -8.46
C VAL A 103 -47.26 24.59 -7.66
N ALA A 104 -47.16 24.73 -6.34
CA ALA A 104 -48.28 25.15 -5.50
C ALA A 104 -48.77 26.56 -5.85
N GLY A 105 -47.84 27.49 -6.12
CA GLY A 105 -48.16 28.85 -6.55
C GLY A 105 -48.82 28.91 -7.93
N MET A 106 -48.51 27.98 -8.83
CA MET A 106 -49.22 27.83 -10.12
C MET A 106 -50.61 27.21 -9.93
N ALA A 107 -50.80 26.31 -8.97
CA ALA A 107 -52.09 25.68 -8.70
C ALA A 107 -53.09 26.60 -7.97
N VAL A 108 -52.61 27.63 -7.28
CA VAL A 108 -53.43 28.61 -6.54
C VAL A 108 -53.82 29.83 -7.39
N ARG A 109 -53.18 30.02 -8.56
CA ARG A 109 -53.52 31.08 -9.54
C ARG A 109 -54.48 30.58 -10.60
#